data_AF-A0A0C2VWD2-F1
#
_entry.id   AF-A0A0C2VWD2-F1
#
_cell.length_a   1.000
_cell.length_b   1.000
_cell.length_c   1.000
_cell.angle_alpha   90.00
_cell.angle_beta   90.00
_cell.angle_gamma   90.00
#
_symmetry.space_group_name_H-M   'P 1'
#
loop_
_entity.id
_entity.type
_entity.pdbx_description
1 polymer ?
#
loop_
_entity_poly.entity_id
_entity_poly.type
_entity_poly.pdbx_seq_one_letter_code
_entity_poly.pdbx_strand_id
1 'polypeptide(L)'
;MKSVLVKNYEGACIIFKLGFNPDDKKLIEEAKQFIFVFEKIEERLSNFSVSTDPQRIQAFNNQVYQAVASIWAYKRKVLGLILRCELRSNNYALLVDHTSREAAYFANRLKELNEGKINTTPDAIIQEMFSFLKSWQTMPNLLVIF
;
A
#
# COMPACT_ATOMS: atom_id res chain seq x y z
N MET A 1 18.30 8.36 12.66
CA MET A 1 17.01 7.61 12.69
C MET A 1 16.11 7.87 11.48
N LYS A 2 15.92 9.12 11.00
CA LYS A 2 15.17 9.41 9.75
C LYS A 2 15.68 8.66 8.51
N SER A 3 16.98 8.34 8.45
CA SER A 3 17.63 7.66 7.31
C SER A 3 17.36 6.15 7.19
N VAL A 4 16.81 5.51 8.23
CA VAL A 4 16.49 4.06 8.21
C VAL A 4 15.07 3.83 7.70
N LEU A 5 14.15 4.77 7.94
CA LEU A 5 12.77 4.69 7.48
C LEU A 5 12.64 4.94 5.97
N VAL A 6 13.40 5.91 5.43
CA VAL A 6 13.45 6.19 3.97
C VAL A 6 13.98 4.99 3.16
N LYS A 7 14.84 4.15 3.75
CA LYS A 7 15.36 2.93 3.10
C LYS A 7 14.38 1.75 3.09
N ASN A 8 13.23 1.84 3.77
CA ASN A 8 12.28 0.73 3.88
C ASN A 8 11.04 0.85 2.97
N TYR A 9 10.76 2.01 2.36
CA TYR A 9 9.68 2.16 1.33
C TYR A 9 10.03 1.55 -0.02
N GLU A 10 11.27 1.10 -0.14
CA GLU A 10 11.78 0.45 -1.32
C GLU A 10 10.95 -0.81 -1.65
N GLY A 11 10.55 -1.65 -0.69
CA GLY A 11 9.90 -2.96 -0.95
C GLY A 11 8.64 -2.98 -1.84
N ALA A 12 7.58 -2.22 -1.51
CA ALA A 12 6.29 -2.29 -2.23
C ALA A 12 6.30 -1.62 -3.62
N CYS A 13 7.16 -0.63 -3.84
CA CYS A 13 7.27 0.09 -5.11
C CYS A 13 8.48 -0.37 -5.95
N ILE A 14 9.49 -1.04 -5.37
CA ILE A 14 10.62 -1.61 -6.10
C ILE A 14 10.19 -2.68 -7.08
N ILE A 15 9.21 -3.51 -6.73
CA ILE A 15 8.72 -4.56 -7.64
C ILE A 15 8.32 -3.90 -8.97
N PHE A 16 7.52 -2.84 -8.93
CA PHE A 16 7.13 -2.12 -10.15
C PHE A 16 8.28 -1.32 -10.77
N LYS A 17 9.11 -0.62 -10.00
CA LYS A 17 10.18 0.22 -10.54
C LYS A 17 11.34 -0.57 -11.17
N LEU A 18 11.69 -1.74 -10.64
CA LEU A 18 12.78 -2.59 -11.15
C LEU A 18 12.30 -3.63 -12.18
N GLY A 19 11.01 -3.93 -12.19
CA GLY A 19 10.45 -4.93 -13.11
C GLY A 19 10.06 -4.41 -14.48
N PHE A 20 9.91 -3.10 -14.67
CA PHE A 20 9.53 -2.51 -15.97
C PHE A 20 10.72 -2.24 -16.90
N ASN A 21 10.43 -2.15 -18.20
CA ASN A 21 11.39 -1.63 -19.16
C ASN A 21 11.58 -0.12 -18.92
N PRO A 22 12.80 0.44 -19.00
CA PRO A 22 13.04 1.88 -18.95
C PRO A 22 12.15 2.74 -19.87
N ASP A 23 11.65 2.16 -20.98
CA ASP A 23 10.75 2.84 -21.91
C ASP A 23 9.31 3.00 -21.40
N ASP A 24 8.90 2.22 -20.38
CA ASP A 24 7.58 2.27 -19.74
C ASP A 24 7.43 3.48 -18.78
N LYS A 25 7.89 4.66 -19.20
CA LYS A 25 8.05 5.87 -18.39
C LYS A 25 6.78 6.27 -17.64
N LYS A 26 5.61 6.08 -18.26
CA LYS A 26 4.31 6.40 -17.65
C LYS A 26 4.02 5.52 -16.43
N LEU A 27 4.21 4.21 -16.57
CA LEU A 27 4.00 3.26 -15.47
C LEU A 27 5.02 3.47 -14.35
N ILE A 28 6.28 3.71 -14.72
CA ILE A 28 7.35 4.02 -13.77
C ILE A 28 7.03 5.29 -12.98
N GLU A 29 6.57 6.35 -13.63
CA GLU A 29 6.28 7.62 -12.96
C GLU A 29 5.06 7.51 -12.03
N GLU A 30 4.00 6.84 -12.47
CA GLU A 30 2.83 6.56 -11.62
C GLU A 30 3.22 5.71 -10.40
N ALA A 31 4.09 4.70 -10.57
CA ALA A 31 4.60 3.91 -9.46
C ALA A 31 5.37 4.78 -8.43
N LYS A 32 6.19 5.73 -8.90
CA LYS A 32 6.91 6.65 -8.01
C LYS A 32 5.98 7.55 -7.21
N GLN A 33 4.87 8.00 -7.80
CA GLN A 33 3.90 8.83 -7.09
C GLN A 33 3.34 8.13 -5.85
N PHE A 34 3.12 6.82 -5.91
CA PHE A 34 2.66 6.05 -4.75
C PHE A 34 3.68 6.03 -3.61
N ILE A 35 4.99 6.00 -3.89
CA ILE A 35 6.03 6.11 -2.86
C ILE A 35 5.81 7.38 -2.03
N PHE A 36 5.72 8.53 -2.70
CA PHE A 36 5.52 9.82 -2.03
C PHE A 36 4.19 9.90 -1.27
N VAL A 37 3.12 9.28 -1.78
CA VAL A 37 1.82 9.24 -1.11
C VAL A 37 1.91 8.45 0.19
N PHE A 38 2.49 7.25 0.16
CA PHE A 38 2.57 6.38 1.34
C PHE A 38 3.59 6.89 2.37
N GLU A 39 4.69 7.51 1.95
CA GLU A 39 5.62 8.22 2.86
C GLU A 39 4.89 9.32 3.65
N LYS A 40 4.08 10.15 2.96
CA LYS A 40 3.28 11.19 3.63
C LYS A 40 2.22 10.61 4.56
N ILE A 41 1.61 9.48 4.20
CA ILE A 41 0.65 8.79 5.06
C ILE A 41 1.34 8.33 6.34
N GLU A 42 2.53 7.70 6.25
CA GLU A 42 3.24 7.25 7.44
C GLU A 42 3.72 8.41 8.32
N GLU A 43 4.26 9.48 7.71
CA GLU A 43 4.65 10.68 8.46
C GLU A 43 3.46 11.24 9.23
N ARG A 44 2.28 11.33 8.59
CA ARG A 44 1.07 11.79 9.26
C ARG A 44 0.62 10.83 10.34
N LEU A 45 0.65 9.52 10.09
CA LEU A 45 0.27 8.48 11.05
C LEU A 45 1.16 8.52 12.31
N SER A 46 2.45 8.86 12.17
CA SER A 46 3.38 9.02 13.30
C SER A 46 2.99 10.13 14.29
N ASN A 47 2.13 11.07 13.87
CA ASN A 47 1.60 12.14 14.71
C ASN A 47 0.28 11.77 15.40
N PHE A 48 -0.28 10.59 15.16
CA PHE A 48 -1.48 10.12 15.85
C PHE A 48 -1.11 9.41 17.16
N SER A 49 -1.91 9.68 18.19
CA SER A 49 -1.84 9.06 19.52
C SER A 49 -3.23 8.62 19.99
N VAL A 50 -3.28 7.89 21.12
CA VAL A 50 -4.52 7.46 21.80
C VAL A 50 -5.48 8.62 22.08
N SER A 51 -4.95 9.83 22.31
CA SER A 51 -5.72 11.04 22.59
C SER A 51 -6.23 11.75 21.34
N THR A 52 -6.00 11.20 20.15
CA THR A 52 -6.47 11.81 18.90
C THR A 52 -7.98 11.66 18.78
N ASP A 53 -8.64 12.75 18.42
CA ASP A 53 -10.07 12.78 18.16
C ASP A 53 -10.50 11.66 17.18
N PRO A 54 -11.44 10.78 17.56
CA PRO A 54 -11.97 9.72 16.70
C PRO A 54 -12.45 10.21 15.34
N GLN A 55 -13.02 11.43 15.23
CA GLN A 55 -13.44 11.97 13.93
C GLN A 55 -12.24 12.25 13.02
N ARG A 56 -11.12 12.72 13.59
CA ARG A 56 -9.87 12.92 12.86
C ARG A 56 -9.26 11.61 12.40
N ILE A 57 -9.37 10.55 13.20
CA ILE A 57 -8.95 9.19 12.83
C ILE A 57 -9.81 8.67 11.67
N GLN A 58 -11.14 8.78 11.76
CA GLN A 58 -12.04 8.33 10.69
C GLN A 58 -11.79 9.06 9.36
N ALA A 59 -11.59 10.38 9.41
CA ALA A 59 -11.24 11.17 8.24
C ALA A 59 -9.89 10.74 7.64
N PHE A 60 -8.91 10.45 8.49
CA PHE A 60 -7.60 9.95 8.04
C PHE A 60 -7.70 8.54 7.44
N ASN A 61 -8.46 7.63 8.05
CA ASN A 61 -8.73 6.29 7.52
C ASN A 61 -9.35 6.35 6.13
N ASN A 62 -10.27 7.29 5.89
CA ASN A 62 -10.84 7.51 4.55
C ASN A 62 -9.78 7.97 3.54
N GLN A 63 -8.83 8.82 3.95
CA GLN A 63 -7.71 9.23 3.08
C GLN A 63 -6.79 8.05 2.75
N VAL A 64 -6.47 7.21 3.75
CA VAL A 64 -5.66 6.02 3.54
C VAL A 64 -6.39 5.01 2.65
N TYR A 65 -7.71 4.82 2.86
CA TYR A 65 -8.55 3.97 2.01
C TYR A 65 -8.45 4.36 0.54
N GLN A 66 -8.56 5.66 0.23
CA GLN A 66 -8.47 6.15 -1.16
C GLN A 66 -7.08 5.89 -1.76
N ALA A 67 -6.01 6.09 -0.99
CA ALA A 67 -4.65 5.79 -1.45
C ALA A 67 -4.45 4.29 -1.74
N VAL A 68 -4.97 3.42 -0.86
CA VAL A 68 -4.90 1.96 -0.99
C VAL A 68 -5.73 1.48 -2.18
N ALA A 69 -6.94 2.00 -2.35
CA ALA A 69 -7.78 1.70 -3.51
C ALA A 69 -7.12 2.14 -4.83
N SER A 70 -6.42 3.27 -4.81
CA SER A 70 -5.69 3.77 -5.98
C SER A 70 -4.51 2.86 -6.36
N ILE A 71 -3.68 2.44 -5.39
CA ILE A 71 -2.59 1.50 -5.69
C ILE A 71 -3.12 0.11 -6.07
N TRP A 72 -4.25 -0.33 -5.50
CA TRP A 72 -4.94 -1.54 -5.95
C TRP A 72 -5.29 -1.46 -7.44
N ALA A 73 -5.97 -0.39 -7.86
CA ALA A 73 -6.39 -0.20 -9.24
C ALA A 73 -5.19 -0.16 -10.19
N TYR A 74 -4.12 0.53 -9.78
CA TYR A 74 -2.85 0.53 -10.49
C TYR A 74 -2.27 -0.88 -10.67
N LYS A 75 -2.22 -1.70 -9.61
CA LYS A 75 -1.73 -3.08 -9.69
C LYS A 75 -2.60 -3.94 -10.60
N ARG A 76 -3.94 -3.80 -10.56
CA ARG A 76 -4.85 -4.50 -11.47
C ARG A 76 -4.65 -4.10 -12.93
N LYS A 77 -4.38 -2.82 -13.20
CA LYS A 77 -4.02 -2.33 -14.53
C LYS A 77 -2.73 -2.99 -15.04
N VAL A 78 -1.67 -2.98 -14.22
CA VAL A 78 -0.38 -3.61 -14.57
C VAL A 78 -0.55 -5.12 -14.81
N LEU A 79 -1.28 -5.82 -13.94
CA LEU A 79 -1.59 -7.23 -14.13
C LEU A 79 -2.31 -7.49 -15.47
N GLY A 80 -3.30 -6.66 -15.79
CA GLY A 80 -4.02 -6.77 -17.06
C GLY A 80 -3.11 -6.63 -18.28
N LEU A 81 -2.16 -5.68 -18.24
CA LEU A 81 -1.18 -5.50 -19.31
C LEU A 81 -0.23 -6.71 -19.43
N ILE A 82 0.24 -7.27 -18.30
CA ILE A 82 1.09 -8.47 -18.28
C ILE A 82 0.34 -9.67 -18.87
N LEU A 83 -0.90 -9.91 -18.43
CA LEU A 83 -1.70 -11.06 -18.87
C LEU A 83 -2.10 -11.00 -20.36
N ARG A 84 -2.20 -9.79 -20.94
CA ARG A 84 -2.43 -9.60 -22.38
C ARG A 84 -1.14 -9.52 -23.20
N CYS A 85 0.02 -9.70 -22.56
CA CYS A 85 1.34 -9.54 -23.18
C CYS A 85 1.58 -8.14 -23.78
N GLU A 86 0.87 -7.12 -23.29
CA GLU A 86 1.01 -5.71 -23.69
C GLU A 86 2.10 -4.97 -22.90
N LEU A 87 2.61 -5.60 -21.83
CA LEU A 87 3.71 -5.09 -21.01
C LEU A 87 4.73 -6.19 -20.78
N ARG A 88 5.93 -6.02 -21.35
CA ARG A 88 7.07 -6.89 -21.07
C ARG A 88 7.73 -6.45 -19.77
N SER A 89 7.54 -7.25 -18.72
CA SER A 89 7.96 -6.93 -17.36
C SER A 89 8.57 -8.15 -16.68
N ASN A 90 9.60 -7.93 -15.86
CA ASN A 90 10.20 -8.95 -14.99
C ASN A 90 9.35 -9.20 -13.73
N ASN A 91 8.27 -8.45 -13.53
CA ASN A 91 7.28 -8.74 -12.49
C ASN A 91 6.47 -9.99 -12.84
N TYR A 92 6.57 -11.02 -12.00
CA TYR A 92 5.71 -12.19 -12.09
C TYR A 92 4.24 -11.79 -11.91
N ALA A 93 3.39 -12.20 -12.85
CA ALA A 93 1.95 -11.91 -12.79
C ALA A 93 1.33 -12.37 -11.46
N LEU A 94 1.77 -13.52 -10.92
CA LEU A 94 1.33 -14.04 -9.63
C LEU A 94 1.63 -13.07 -8.47
N LEU A 95 2.80 -12.43 -8.48
CA LEU A 95 3.19 -11.45 -7.45
C LEU A 95 2.35 -10.17 -7.56
N VAL A 96 2.11 -9.69 -8.79
CA VAL A 96 1.25 -8.52 -9.02
C VAL A 96 -0.19 -8.81 -8.58
N ASP A 97 -0.72 -9.99 -8.88
CA ASP A 97 -2.04 -10.42 -8.42
C ASP A 97 -2.10 -10.51 -6.88
N HIS A 98 -1.17 -11.23 -6.27
CA HIS A 98 -1.10 -11.41 -4.82
C HIS A 98 -1.10 -10.08 -4.09
N THR A 99 -0.15 -9.20 -4.43
CA THR A 99 -0.04 -7.89 -3.75
C THR A 99 -1.18 -6.93 -4.13
N SER A 100 -1.96 -7.22 -5.18
CA SER A 100 -3.23 -6.52 -5.43
C SER A 100 -4.32 -7.01 -4.47
N ARG A 101 -4.43 -8.32 -4.24
CA ARG A 101 -5.41 -8.88 -3.28
C ARG A 101 -5.16 -8.37 -1.86
N GLU A 102 -3.91 -8.21 -1.46
CA GLU A 102 -3.57 -7.60 -0.16
C GLU A 102 -4.02 -6.14 -0.04
N ALA A 103 -3.91 -5.33 -1.11
CA ALA A 103 -4.43 -3.96 -1.08
C ALA A 103 -5.96 -3.96 -0.97
N ALA A 104 -6.63 -4.85 -1.71
CA ALA A 104 -8.10 -4.96 -1.64
C ALA A 104 -8.55 -5.34 -0.22
N TYR A 105 -7.85 -6.31 0.41
CA TYR A 105 -8.13 -6.73 1.78
C TYR A 105 -8.04 -5.55 2.75
N PHE A 106 -6.99 -4.74 2.66
CA PHE A 106 -6.82 -3.60 3.56
C PHE A 106 -7.77 -2.44 3.30
N ALA A 107 -8.08 -2.17 2.02
CA ALA A 107 -9.12 -1.20 1.69
C ALA A 107 -10.47 -1.62 2.32
N ASN A 108 -10.84 -2.90 2.22
CA ASN A 108 -12.06 -3.41 2.85
C ASN A 108 -12.00 -3.29 4.38
N ARG A 109 -10.86 -3.60 4.99
CA ARG A 109 -10.65 -3.46 6.43
C ARG A 109 -10.84 -2.02 6.91
N LEU A 110 -10.23 -1.05 6.23
CA LEU A 110 -10.40 0.39 6.54
C LEU A 110 -11.85 0.86 6.38
N LYS A 111 -12.55 0.32 5.38
CA LYS A 111 -13.97 0.62 5.17
C LYS A 111 -14.83 0.08 6.31
N GLU A 112 -14.64 -1.19 6.69
CA GLU A 112 -15.36 -1.81 7.81
C GLU A 112 -15.11 -1.08 9.13
N LEU A 113 -13.88 -0.61 9.35
CA LEU A 113 -13.49 0.18 10.51
C LEU A 113 -14.27 1.50 10.56
N ASN A 114 -14.33 2.21 9.43
CA ASN A 114 -15.03 3.49 9.35
C ASN A 114 -16.55 3.37 9.40
N GLU A 115 -17.10 2.22 8.98
CA GLU A 115 -18.52 1.89 9.08
C GLU A 115 -18.92 1.40 10.49
N GLY A 116 -17.98 1.27 11.42
CA GLY A 116 -18.24 0.78 12.78
C GLY A 116 -18.63 -0.70 12.84
N LYS A 117 -18.36 -1.47 11.78
CA LYS A 117 -18.65 -2.92 11.73
C LYS A 117 -17.67 -3.74 12.57
N ILE A 118 -16.55 -3.14 12.93
CA ILE A 118 -15.51 -3.72 13.75
C ILE A 118 -15.46 -2.93 15.06
N ASN A 119 -15.84 -3.58 16.16
CA ASN A 119 -15.69 -3.00 17.50
C ASN A 119 -14.22 -3.09 17.93
N THR A 120 -13.41 -2.12 17.53
CA THR A 120 -12.00 -2.01 17.92
C THR A 120 -11.71 -0.66 18.57
N THR A 121 -10.72 -0.63 19.48
CA THR A 121 -10.25 0.62 20.08
C THR A 121 -9.48 1.46 19.05
N PRO A 122 -9.45 2.80 19.18
CA PRO A 122 -8.64 3.66 18.32
C PRO A 122 -7.17 3.23 18.21
N ASP A 123 -6.61 2.70 19.30
CA ASP A 123 -5.24 2.18 19.32
C ASP A 123 -5.06 0.94 18.46
N ALA A 124 -6.01 0.00 18.51
CA ALA A 124 -5.96 -1.19 17.68
C ALA A 124 -6.01 -0.82 16.18
N ILE A 125 -6.78 0.21 15.82
CA ILE A 125 -6.86 0.74 14.44
C ILE A 125 -5.51 1.30 13.99
N ILE A 126 -4.92 2.16 14.82
CA ILE A 126 -3.61 2.77 14.53
C ILE A 126 -2.54 1.68 14.40
N GLN A 127 -2.53 0.70 15.30
CA GLN A 127 -1.58 -0.42 15.26
C GLN A 127 -1.78 -1.32 14.04
N GLU A 128 -3.02 -1.58 13.63
CA GLU A 128 -3.33 -2.37 12.44
C GLU A 128 -2.87 -1.62 11.16
N MET A 129 -3.07 -0.30 11.10
CA MET A 129 -2.54 0.54 10.02
C MET A 129 -1.00 0.55 9.97
N PHE A 130 -0.34 0.71 11.12
CA PHE A 130 1.13 0.64 11.19
C PHE A 130 1.65 -0.73 10.76
N SER A 131 1.03 -1.80 11.26
CA SER A 131 1.40 -3.18 10.94
C SER A 131 1.26 -3.46 9.44
N PHE A 132 0.20 -2.95 8.84
CA PHE A 132 -0.03 -3.07 7.40
C PHE A 132 0.98 -2.25 6.59
N LEU A 133 1.18 -0.97 6.89
CA LEU A 133 2.18 -0.16 6.18
C LEU A 133 3.57 -0.79 6.27
N LYS A 134 3.89 -1.38 7.43
CA LYS A 134 5.15 -2.10 7.64
C LYS A 134 5.24 -3.43 6.88
N SER A 135 4.15 -4.21 6.80
CA SER A 135 4.18 -5.47 6.03
C SER A 135 4.46 -5.22 4.55
N TRP A 136 3.96 -4.11 4.00
CA TRP A 136 4.20 -3.68 2.63
C TRP A 136 5.66 -3.27 2.38
N GLN A 137 6.34 -2.75 3.41
CA GLN A 137 7.76 -2.40 3.35
C GLN A 137 8.67 -3.65 3.34
N THR A 138 8.25 -4.75 3.98
CA THR A 138 9.09 -5.94 4.20
C THR A 138 8.86 -7.10 3.22
N MET A 139 8.06 -6.91 2.17
CA MET A 139 7.83 -7.93 1.13
C MET A 139 8.82 -7.88 -0.05
N PRO A 140 10.14 -8.07 0.14
CA PRO A 140 10.95 -8.61 -0.95
C PRO A 140 10.95 -10.15 -1.00
N ASN A 141 10.70 -10.88 0.11
CA ASN A 141 10.92 -12.35 0.16
C ASN A 141 10.15 -13.11 1.27
N LEU A 142 8.81 -13.11 1.26
CA LEU A 142 7.99 -14.15 1.90
C LEU A 142 6.89 -14.48 0.88
N LEU A 143 6.71 -15.65 0.27
CA LEU A 143 7.00 -17.05 0.64
C LEU A 143 6.54 -17.45 2.05
N VAL A 144 5.44 -16.85 2.52
CA VAL A 144 4.59 -17.37 3.60
C VAL A 144 3.21 -16.79 3.24
N ILE A 145 2.24 -17.49 2.66
CA ILE A 145 1.32 -18.53 3.21
C ILE A 145 0.50 -19.00 1.98
N PHE A 146 0.64 -20.24 1.47
CA PHE A 146 -0.21 -21.37 1.89
C PHE A 146 -0.62 -21.35 3.34
#